data_AF-B3N163-F1
#
_entry.id   AF-B3N163-F1
#
_cell.length_a   1.000
_cell.length_b   1.000
_cell.length_c   1.000
_cell.angle_alpha   90.00
_cell.angle_beta   90.00
_cell.angle_gamma   90.00
#
_symmetry.space_group_name_H-M   'P 1'
#
loop_
_entity.id
_entity.type
_entity.pdbx_description
1 polymer ?
#
loop_
_entity_poly.entity_id
_entity_poly.type
_entity_poly.pdbx_seq_one_letter_code
_entity_poly.pdbx_strand_id
1 'polypeptide(L)'
;MYSAVKPLSKYLQFKSIRIYDSVFTIHSKCTVVILLTCSLLLSARQYFGDPIQCISEEKNIEYIQSYCWTMGTYILKLDNYSEKQLQLPPPPQESGDASATSSFGSGSGSGSGSDSSSTGSASSAAQTPGRSRTRFRTRPRSSLRRLADYNEAYARAMSIAEGVGPEIRGKTQREYLRYYQWVIILLLFQSFIFYFPSCLWKVWEGQRLKQLCSEVGEALLSEETYNTRLRLLVKYFTTDYEDMHFCYMAKYVFCEVLNCFISIVNIIVLEVFLNGFWTKYLYAMATIPFYDWDRWNRVSSSVFPKIAKCEVLKFGASGTANIMDNLCILPLNILNEKIFVFLWAWFLLMALMSGLNLVCRVAMIISKTLREQMIRSQLRFMKKRHVQRALRDLTIGDWFLLMKVSVNVNPMLFRDLMQELCELRTSSSSSIIESHV
;
A
#
# COMPACT_ATOMS: atom_id res chain seq x y z
N MET A 1 20.60 -21.57 2.90
CA MET A 1 20.18 -20.15 3.04
C MET A 1 21.33 -19.15 2.92
N TYR A 2 22.39 -19.18 3.75
CA TYR A 2 23.45 -18.14 3.77
C TYR A 2 24.05 -17.70 2.42
N SER A 3 24.26 -18.62 1.46
CA SER A 3 24.81 -18.28 0.14
C SER A 3 23.94 -17.29 -0.65
N ALA A 4 22.60 -17.42 -0.58
CA ALA A 4 21.66 -16.53 -1.28
C ALA A 4 21.58 -15.13 -0.65
N VAL A 5 21.86 -14.99 0.65
CA VAL A 5 21.81 -13.71 1.38
C VAL A 5 23.16 -12.97 1.30
N LYS A 6 24.26 -13.66 0.99
CA LYS A 6 25.60 -13.06 0.80
C LYS A 6 25.65 -11.88 -0.19
N PRO A 7 25.05 -11.95 -1.41
CA PRO A 7 24.99 -10.79 -2.30
C PRO A 7 24.14 -9.64 -1.74
N LEU A 8 23.03 -9.94 -1.06
CA LEU A 8 22.15 -8.94 -0.44
C LEU A 8 22.85 -8.20 0.71
N SER A 9 23.58 -8.93 1.56
CA SER A 9 24.42 -8.37 2.62
C SER A 9 25.49 -7.44 2.04
N LYS A 10 26.23 -7.87 1.01
CA LYS A 10 27.23 -7.03 0.31
C LYS A 10 26.62 -5.79 -0.35
N TYR A 11 25.35 -5.86 -0.80
CA TYR A 11 24.63 -4.72 -1.35
C TYR A 11 24.18 -3.73 -0.26
N LEU A 12 23.68 -4.23 0.88
CA LEU A 12 23.23 -3.41 2.01
C LEU A 12 24.39 -2.78 2.77
N GLN A 13 25.57 -3.40 2.81
CA GLN A 13 26.78 -2.85 3.43
C GLN A 13 27.00 -1.37 3.10
N PHE A 14 27.21 -0.57 4.13
CA PHE A 14 27.65 0.81 3.99
C PHE A 14 29.09 0.80 3.47
N LYS A 15 29.36 1.57 2.41
CA LYS A 15 30.73 1.78 1.94
C LYS A 15 31.47 2.65 2.96
N SER A 16 32.78 2.46 3.05
CA SER A 16 33.71 3.30 3.83
C SER A 16 33.50 4.79 3.57
N ILE A 17 33.19 5.18 2.33
CA ILE A 17 32.87 6.57 1.95
C ILE A 17 31.37 6.70 1.66
N ARG A 18 30.72 7.55 2.46
CA ARG A 18 29.31 7.94 2.44
C ARG A 18 29.07 9.09 1.45
N ILE A 19 28.82 8.68 0.22
CA ILE A 19 28.42 9.56 -0.89
C ILE A 19 26.96 10.04 -0.73
N TYR A 20 26.11 9.16 -0.22
CA TYR A 20 24.65 9.34 -0.13
C TYR A 20 24.22 9.77 1.27
N ASP A 21 23.22 10.65 1.35
CA ASP A 21 22.53 10.91 2.61
C ASP A 21 21.63 9.72 3.01
N SER A 22 21.21 9.66 4.28
CA SER A 22 20.44 8.52 4.82
C SER A 22 19.14 8.28 4.04
N VAL A 23 18.38 9.34 3.74
CA VAL A 23 17.13 9.28 2.97
C VAL A 23 17.35 8.66 1.59
N PHE A 24 18.37 9.14 0.88
CA PHE A 24 18.76 8.66 -0.44
C PHE A 24 19.17 7.17 -0.44
N THR A 25 19.81 6.71 0.65
CA THR A 25 20.13 5.30 0.87
C THR A 25 18.88 4.44 1.08
N ILE A 26 17.87 4.95 1.79
CA ILE A 26 16.61 4.22 2.04
C ILE A 26 15.76 4.12 0.75
N HIS A 27 15.73 5.17 -0.08
CA HIS A 27 15.10 5.10 -1.42
C HIS A 27 15.74 3.99 -2.26
N SER A 28 17.05 4.04 -2.49
CA SER A 28 17.66 3.18 -3.51
C SER A 28 18.16 1.82 -3.03
N LYS A 29 18.28 1.59 -1.72
CA LYS A 29 18.62 0.27 -1.17
C LYS A 29 17.41 -0.39 -0.50
N CYS A 30 16.89 0.21 0.57
CA CYS A 30 15.86 -0.42 1.40
C CYS A 30 14.56 -0.66 0.61
N THR A 31 14.07 0.36 -0.11
CA THR A 31 12.84 0.24 -0.93
C THR A 31 13.01 -0.79 -2.05
N VAL A 32 14.17 -0.79 -2.74
CA VAL A 32 14.47 -1.77 -3.79
C VAL A 32 14.46 -3.20 -3.26
N VAL A 33 15.12 -3.44 -2.12
CA VAL A 33 15.12 -4.77 -1.47
C VAL A 33 13.71 -5.18 -1.05
N ILE A 34 12.93 -4.28 -0.45
CA ILE A 34 11.53 -4.52 -0.08
C ILE A 34 10.70 -4.92 -1.30
N LEU A 35 10.76 -4.17 -2.40
CA LEU A 35 9.99 -4.43 -3.61
C LEU A 35 10.37 -5.77 -4.26
N LEU A 36 11.67 -6.10 -4.30
CA LEU A 36 12.15 -7.39 -4.80
C LEU A 36 11.70 -8.55 -3.89
N THR A 37 11.69 -8.38 -2.57
CA THR A 37 11.16 -9.37 -1.63
C THR A 37 9.64 -9.56 -1.79
N CYS A 38 8.87 -8.48 -1.93
CA CYS A 38 7.43 -8.55 -2.20
C CYS A 38 7.12 -9.24 -3.53
N SER A 39 7.88 -8.93 -4.59
CA SER A 39 7.79 -9.61 -5.90
C SER A 39 8.10 -11.10 -5.81
N LEU A 40 9.13 -11.48 -5.04
CA LEU A 40 9.48 -12.88 -4.79
C LEU A 40 8.34 -13.61 -4.06
N LEU A 41 7.79 -13.01 -3.00
CA LEU A 41 6.69 -13.58 -2.20
C LEU A 41 5.44 -13.85 -3.04
N LEU A 42 5.04 -12.90 -3.90
CA LEU A 42 3.91 -13.07 -4.82
C LEU A 42 4.15 -14.11 -5.92
N SER A 43 5.42 -14.41 -6.24
CA SER A 43 5.79 -15.45 -7.20
C SER A 43 5.82 -16.86 -6.57
N ALA A 44 5.79 -16.97 -5.24
CA ALA A 44 6.12 -18.17 -4.50
C ALA A 44 4.93 -19.15 -4.35
N ARG A 45 4.46 -19.72 -5.47
CA ARG A 45 3.36 -20.72 -5.51
C ARG A 45 3.49 -21.87 -4.51
N GLN A 46 4.73 -22.26 -4.20
CA GLN A 46 5.07 -23.35 -3.26
C GLN A 46 4.45 -23.17 -1.86
N TYR A 47 4.26 -21.92 -1.40
CA TYR A 47 3.78 -21.62 -0.04
C TYR A 47 2.29 -21.29 0.02
N PHE A 48 1.70 -20.86 -1.11
CA PHE A 48 0.36 -20.29 -1.15
C PHE A 48 -0.60 -21.05 -2.08
N GLY A 49 -0.12 -22.10 -2.75
CA GLY A 49 -0.89 -22.90 -3.71
C GLY A 49 -1.18 -22.15 -5.00
N ASP A 50 -2.28 -22.54 -5.64
CA ASP A 50 -2.71 -21.95 -6.91
C ASP A 50 -3.30 -20.54 -6.72
N PRO A 51 -3.01 -19.61 -7.65
CA PRO A 51 -3.40 -18.21 -7.49
C PRO A 51 -4.91 -17.96 -7.62
N ILE A 52 -5.65 -18.92 -8.19
CA ILE A 52 -7.11 -18.93 -8.34
C ILE A 52 -7.63 -20.36 -8.18
N GLN A 53 -8.75 -20.53 -7.47
CA GLN A 53 -9.41 -21.82 -7.29
C GLN A 53 -10.90 -21.66 -7.62
N CYS A 54 -11.36 -22.30 -8.69
CA CYS A 54 -12.74 -22.20 -9.16
C CYS A 54 -13.53 -23.47 -8.84
N ILE A 55 -14.77 -23.27 -8.37
CA ILE A 55 -15.76 -24.32 -8.15
C ILE A 55 -16.48 -24.58 -9.48
N SER A 56 -16.49 -25.84 -9.92
CA SER A 56 -17.17 -26.30 -11.13
C SER A 56 -17.52 -27.79 -11.04
N GLU A 57 -18.58 -28.20 -11.73
CA GLU A 57 -19.00 -29.61 -11.85
C GLU A 57 -18.31 -30.34 -13.02
N GLU A 58 -17.57 -29.61 -13.85
CA GLU A 58 -16.84 -30.15 -15.00
C GLU A 58 -15.62 -30.97 -14.59
N LYS A 59 -15.34 -32.05 -15.35
CA LYS A 59 -14.20 -32.95 -15.07
C LYS A 59 -12.83 -32.27 -15.21
N ASN A 60 -12.73 -31.24 -16.04
CA ASN A 60 -11.48 -30.56 -16.38
C ASN A 60 -11.34 -29.23 -15.60
N ILE A 61 -11.32 -29.30 -14.28
CA ILE A 61 -11.23 -28.10 -13.40
C ILE A 61 -9.96 -27.28 -13.69
N GLU A 62 -8.84 -27.92 -14.01
CA GLU A 62 -7.57 -27.26 -14.37
C GLU A 62 -7.70 -26.35 -15.60
N TYR A 63 -8.49 -26.76 -16.61
CA TYR A 63 -8.80 -25.93 -17.78
C TYR A 63 -9.58 -24.68 -17.37
N ILE A 64 -10.59 -24.83 -16.51
CA ILE A 64 -11.41 -23.72 -16.02
C ILE A 64 -10.56 -22.75 -15.20
N GLN A 65 -9.74 -23.24 -14.27
CA GLN A 65 -8.83 -22.42 -13.49
C GLN A 65 -7.83 -21.66 -14.39
N SER A 66 -7.26 -22.33 -15.40
CA SER A 66 -6.34 -21.71 -16.37
C SER A 66 -7.02 -20.67 -17.27
N TYR A 67 -8.25 -20.94 -17.71
CA TYR A 67 -9.06 -20.01 -18.49
C TYR A 67 -9.42 -18.77 -17.67
N CYS A 68 -9.95 -18.96 -16.46
CA CYS A 68 -10.32 -17.88 -15.54
C CYS A 68 -9.11 -17.07 -15.08
N TRP A 69 -7.94 -17.70 -14.89
CA TRP A 69 -6.69 -16.99 -14.66
C TRP A 69 -6.29 -16.10 -15.84
N THR A 70 -6.47 -16.57 -17.08
CA THR A 70 -5.99 -15.90 -18.30
C THR A 70 -6.93 -14.79 -18.76
N MET A 71 -8.23 -15.11 -18.90
CA MET A 71 -9.27 -14.17 -19.35
C MET A 71 -9.65 -13.15 -18.26
N GLY A 72 -9.42 -13.51 -16.99
CA GLY A 72 -9.71 -12.70 -15.82
C GLY A 72 -11.07 -13.01 -15.20
N THR A 73 -11.23 -12.63 -13.94
CA THR A 73 -12.50 -12.71 -13.21
C THR A 73 -13.18 -11.34 -13.15
N TYR A 74 -14.44 -11.30 -12.73
CA TYR A 74 -15.19 -10.07 -12.53
C TYR A 74 -16.05 -10.10 -11.26
N ILE A 75 -16.34 -8.91 -10.73
CA ILE A 75 -17.37 -8.69 -9.72
C ILE A 75 -18.48 -7.79 -10.29
N LEU A 76 -19.67 -7.89 -9.72
CA LEU A 76 -20.84 -7.09 -10.09
C LEU A 76 -21.01 -5.95 -9.09
N LYS A 77 -20.88 -4.71 -9.55
CA LYS A 77 -21.30 -3.54 -8.77
C LYS A 77 -22.77 -3.24 -9.07
N LEU A 78 -23.55 -2.98 -8.02
CA LEU A 78 -24.89 -2.41 -8.13
C LEU A 78 -24.75 -0.95 -8.53
N ASP A 79 -25.53 -0.50 -9.50
CA ASP A 79 -25.59 0.93 -9.82
C ASP A 79 -26.21 1.71 -8.63
N ASN A 80 -25.75 2.95 -8.37
CA ASN A 80 -26.25 3.78 -7.27
C ASN A 80 -27.79 4.00 -7.28
N TYR A 81 -28.44 3.76 -8.42
CA TYR A 81 -29.90 3.81 -8.57
C TYR A 81 -30.59 2.53 -8.06
N SER A 82 -29.98 1.36 -8.28
CA SER A 82 -30.45 0.06 -7.79
C SER A 82 -30.16 -0.14 -6.31
N GLU A 83 -29.08 0.41 -5.76
CA GLU A 83 -28.77 0.36 -4.32
C GLU A 83 -29.90 0.99 -3.49
N LYS A 84 -30.48 2.11 -3.93
CA LYS A 84 -31.66 2.75 -3.31
C LYS A 84 -32.95 1.95 -3.49
N GLN A 85 -33.05 1.09 -4.51
CA GLN A 85 -34.21 0.22 -4.74
C GLN A 85 -34.09 -1.13 -4.00
N LEU A 86 -32.91 -1.49 -3.51
CA LEU A 86 -32.62 -2.75 -2.82
C LEU A 86 -32.62 -2.59 -1.29
N GLN A 87 -33.31 -1.58 -0.75
CA GLN A 87 -33.69 -1.60 0.67
C GLN A 87 -34.67 -2.74 0.90
N LEU A 88 -34.24 -3.77 1.64
CA LEU A 88 -35.09 -4.89 2.00
C LEU A 88 -36.35 -4.36 2.70
N PRO A 89 -37.57 -4.81 2.34
CA PRO A 89 -38.72 -4.58 3.18
C PRO A 89 -38.46 -5.18 4.57
N PRO A 90 -38.93 -4.55 5.66
CA PRO A 90 -38.74 -5.10 7.00
C PRO A 90 -39.33 -6.52 7.09
N PRO A 91 -38.78 -7.40 7.94
CA PRO A 91 -39.31 -8.74 8.09
C PRO A 91 -40.80 -8.66 8.46
N PRO A 92 -41.66 -9.52 7.90
CA PRO A 92 -43.05 -9.56 8.31
C PRO A 92 -43.09 -9.89 9.80
N GLN A 93 -43.49 -8.92 10.62
CA GLN A 93 -43.87 -9.20 12.00
C GLN A 93 -44.98 -10.24 11.97
N GLU A 94 -44.82 -11.34 12.68
CA GLU A 94 -45.93 -12.21 13.00
C GLU A 94 -46.93 -11.37 13.81
N SER A 95 -48.02 -10.96 13.16
CA SER A 95 -49.16 -10.35 13.82
C SER A 95 -49.79 -11.40 14.72
N GLY A 96 -49.29 -11.51 15.95
CA GLY A 96 -49.93 -12.27 17.00
C GLY A 96 -51.32 -11.67 17.24
N ASP A 97 -52.36 -12.39 16.85
CA ASP A 97 -53.75 -12.05 17.14
C ASP A 97 -53.99 -12.16 18.66
N ALA A 98 -53.62 -11.11 19.38
CA ALA A 98 -53.74 -10.99 20.83
C ALA A 98 -54.67 -9.83 21.18
N SER A 99 -55.98 -10.08 21.23
CA SER A 99 -56.92 -9.31 22.07
C SER A 99 -58.32 -9.93 22.11
N ALA A 100 -58.56 -10.73 23.16
CA ALA A 100 -59.86 -10.85 23.79
C ALA A 100 -59.65 -11.15 25.29
N THR A 101 -59.51 -10.09 26.07
CA THR A 101 -59.40 -10.14 27.54
C THR A 101 -60.73 -10.53 28.17
N SER A 102 -60.71 -11.48 29.12
CA SER A 102 -61.75 -11.57 30.16
C SER A 102 -61.14 -12.04 31.49
N SER A 103 -60.83 -11.03 32.31
CA SER A 103 -60.79 -11.00 33.79
C SER A 103 -60.96 -12.28 34.62
N PHE A 104 -60.11 -12.38 35.65
CA PHE A 104 -60.24 -13.20 36.86
C PHE A 104 -61.64 -13.19 37.50
N GLY A 105 -62.04 -14.34 38.07
CA GLY A 105 -63.18 -14.47 38.98
C GLY A 105 -63.22 -15.85 39.65
N SER A 106 -63.18 -15.89 40.99
CA SER A 106 -63.06 -17.12 41.80
C SER A 106 -64.38 -17.89 41.94
N GLY A 107 -64.32 -19.23 42.06
CA GLY A 107 -65.50 -20.06 42.39
C GLY A 107 -65.16 -21.55 42.58
N SER A 108 -65.79 -22.21 43.56
CA SER A 108 -65.44 -23.55 44.07
C SER A 108 -66.54 -24.61 43.89
N GLY A 109 -66.13 -25.89 43.88
CA GLY A 109 -66.97 -27.10 43.95
C GLY A 109 -67.37 -27.71 42.58
N SER A 110 -67.77 -28.97 42.43
CA SER A 110 -67.65 -30.21 43.23
C SER A 110 -68.59 -31.29 42.62
N GLY A 111 -68.08 -32.50 42.30
CA GLY A 111 -68.87 -33.69 41.87
C GLY A 111 -69.35 -33.70 40.40
N SER A 112 -69.79 -34.83 39.82
CA SER A 112 -69.66 -36.27 40.18
C SER A 112 -70.37 -37.17 39.13
N GLY A 113 -69.76 -38.30 38.73
CA GLY A 113 -70.39 -39.41 37.96
C GLY A 113 -70.76 -39.13 36.49
N SER A 114 -71.07 -40.11 35.63
CA SER A 114 -70.91 -41.58 35.66
C SER A 114 -71.47 -42.18 34.35
N ASP A 115 -70.82 -43.22 33.79
CA ASP A 115 -71.43 -44.31 32.96
C ASP A 115 -72.18 -43.94 31.63
N SER A 116 -72.39 -44.82 30.63
CA SER A 116 -71.94 -46.19 30.33
C SER A 116 -72.04 -46.53 28.82
N SER A 117 -71.59 -47.74 28.48
CA SER A 117 -71.45 -48.51 27.22
C SER A 117 -72.59 -48.61 26.17
N SER A 118 -72.25 -49.32 25.06
CA SER A 118 -73.11 -50.11 24.12
C SER A 118 -73.49 -49.41 22.78
N THR A 119 -72.84 -49.73 21.63
CA THR A 119 -73.03 -50.83 20.65
C THR A 119 -74.28 -50.74 19.76
N GLY A 120 -74.12 -50.71 18.43
CA GLY A 120 -75.23 -50.76 17.46
C GLY A 120 -74.81 -50.71 15.98
N SER A 121 -74.93 -51.84 15.29
CA SER A 121 -74.50 -52.15 13.92
C SER A 121 -75.28 -51.51 12.75
N ALA A 122 -74.53 -51.04 11.75
CA ALA A 122 -74.67 -51.26 10.29
C ALA A 122 -76.05 -51.31 9.55
N SER A 123 -76.19 -50.46 8.51
CA SER A 123 -76.15 -50.84 7.07
C SER A 123 -77.19 -50.19 6.12
N SER A 124 -76.69 -49.65 4.99
CA SER A 124 -77.36 -49.45 3.67
C SER A 124 -78.58 -48.51 3.53
N ALA A 125 -78.95 -47.97 2.35
CA ALA A 125 -78.19 -47.45 1.18
C ALA A 125 -79.17 -46.74 0.21
N ALA A 126 -78.96 -45.45 -0.14
CA ALA A 126 -79.55 -44.79 -1.33
C ALA A 126 -78.92 -43.40 -1.63
N GLN A 127 -78.89 -43.01 -2.90
CA GLN A 127 -78.37 -41.74 -3.44
C GLN A 127 -79.49 -41.07 -4.27
N THR A 128 -79.63 -39.77 -4.55
CA THR A 128 -78.87 -38.49 -4.32
C THR A 128 -79.84 -37.33 -4.69
N PRO A 129 -79.49 -36.01 -4.74
CA PRO A 129 -78.37 -35.25 -4.15
C PRO A 129 -78.80 -33.98 -3.34
N GLY A 130 -78.00 -33.55 -2.35
CA GLY A 130 -78.40 -32.47 -1.41
C GLY A 130 -77.28 -31.53 -0.91
N ARG A 131 -76.41 -31.04 -1.81
CA ARG A 131 -75.54 -29.84 -1.71
C ARG A 131 -75.34 -29.16 -0.32
N SER A 132 -74.26 -29.49 0.40
CA SER A 132 -73.63 -28.56 1.37
C SER A 132 -72.10 -28.75 1.44
N ARG A 133 -71.34 -27.65 1.29
CA ARG A 133 -69.86 -27.64 1.18
C ARG A 133 -69.20 -27.57 2.57
N THR A 134 -68.42 -28.58 2.95
CA THR A 134 -67.39 -28.41 3.99
C THR A 134 -66.15 -27.72 3.39
N ARG A 135 -65.75 -26.59 3.99
CA ARG A 135 -64.76 -25.67 3.43
C ARG A 135 -63.36 -26.04 3.94
N PHE A 136 -62.64 -26.89 3.20
CA PHE A 136 -61.18 -27.02 3.39
C PHE A 136 -60.56 -25.62 3.32
N ARG A 137 -59.94 -25.16 4.42
CA ARG A 137 -59.34 -23.81 4.52
C ARG A 137 -58.02 -23.81 3.76
N THR A 138 -58.10 -23.74 2.43
CA THR A 138 -56.95 -23.53 1.55
C THR A 138 -56.17 -22.31 2.01
N ARG A 139 -54.92 -22.48 2.45
CA ARG A 139 -53.97 -21.36 2.56
C ARG A 139 -53.98 -20.63 1.21
N PRO A 140 -54.17 -19.31 1.18
CA PRO A 140 -54.29 -18.61 -0.10
C PRO A 140 -52.99 -18.77 -0.89
N ARG A 141 -53.09 -19.21 -2.15
CA ARG A 141 -51.92 -19.42 -3.04
C ARG A 141 -51.02 -18.17 -3.13
N SER A 142 -51.55 -16.99 -2.84
CA SER A 142 -50.81 -15.73 -2.77
C SER A 142 -49.86 -15.61 -1.57
N SER A 143 -50.13 -16.21 -0.40
CA SER A 143 -49.19 -16.11 0.73
C SER A 143 -47.99 -17.04 0.55
N LEU A 144 -48.20 -18.25 0.03
CA LEU A 144 -47.12 -19.16 -0.36
C LEU A 144 -46.31 -18.62 -1.54
N ARG A 145 -46.94 -17.97 -2.53
CA ARG A 145 -46.21 -17.22 -3.57
C ARG A 145 -45.42 -16.07 -2.97
N ARG A 146 -46.02 -15.19 -2.16
CA ARG A 146 -45.28 -14.09 -1.49
C ARG A 146 -44.11 -14.58 -0.65
N LEU A 147 -44.22 -15.73 0.03
CA LEU A 147 -43.11 -16.34 0.76
C LEU A 147 -42.05 -16.93 -0.17
N ALA A 148 -42.44 -17.50 -1.32
CA ALA A 148 -41.50 -17.92 -2.36
C ALA A 148 -40.81 -16.70 -2.98
N ASP A 149 -41.56 -15.69 -3.43
CA ASP A 149 -41.07 -14.43 -3.98
C ASP A 149 -40.17 -13.68 -2.98
N TYR A 150 -40.51 -13.70 -1.68
CA TYR A 150 -39.69 -13.14 -0.60
C TYR A 150 -38.42 -13.96 -0.37
N ASN A 151 -38.51 -15.29 -0.29
CA ASN A 151 -37.33 -16.15 -0.14
C ASN A 151 -36.42 -16.09 -1.37
N GLU A 152 -36.98 -15.89 -2.57
CA GLU A 152 -36.25 -15.76 -3.82
C GLU A 152 -35.62 -14.36 -3.95
N ALA A 153 -36.31 -13.30 -3.50
CA ALA A 153 -35.73 -11.95 -3.36
C ALA A 153 -34.63 -11.91 -2.27
N TYR A 154 -34.84 -12.59 -1.15
CA TYR A 154 -33.89 -12.73 -0.05
C TYR A 154 -32.67 -13.56 -0.49
N ALA A 155 -32.86 -14.68 -1.20
CA ALA A 155 -31.77 -15.46 -1.78
C ALA A 155 -31.02 -14.70 -2.90
N ARG A 156 -31.70 -13.82 -3.66
CA ARG A 156 -31.05 -12.90 -4.61
C ARG A 156 -30.29 -11.76 -3.91
N ALA A 157 -30.72 -11.35 -2.71
CA ALA A 157 -30.04 -10.35 -1.89
C ALA A 157 -28.90 -10.95 -1.04
N MET A 158 -28.93 -12.26 -0.77
CA MET A 158 -27.90 -13.01 -0.06
C MET A 158 -26.71 -13.30 -0.99
N SER A 159 -26.00 -12.25 -1.42
CA SER A 159 -24.75 -12.39 -2.16
C SER A 159 -23.72 -13.16 -1.31
N ILE A 160 -23.17 -14.26 -1.84
CA ILE A 160 -22.20 -15.14 -1.15
C ILE A 160 -20.98 -14.32 -0.68
N ALA A 161 -20.61 -13.31 -1.46
CA ALA A 161 -19.69 -12.23 -1.09
C ALA A 161 -20.14 -10.94 -1.80
N GLU A 162 -19.65 -9.79 -1.31
CA GLU A 162 -19.89 -8.50 -1.95
C GLU A 162 -19.46 -8.53 -3.43
N GLY A 163 -20.40 -8.22 -4.33
CA GLY A 163 -20.20 -8.28 -5.77
C GLY A 163 -20.34 -9.66 -6.42
N VAL A 164 -20.77 -10.69 -5.68
CA VAL A 164 -21.03 -12.06 -6.19
C VAL A 164 -22.53 -12.36 -6.10
N GLY A 165 -23.23 -12.20 -7.22
CA GLY A 165 -24.68 -12.43 -7.32
C GLY A 165 -25.17 -12.71 -8.74
N PRO A 166 -26.50 -12.83 -8.92
CA PRO A 166 -27.11 -12.91 -10.25
C PRO A 166 -26.93 -11.58 -11.00
N GLU A 167 -26.54 -11.64 -12.27
CA GLU A 167 -26.42 -10.44 -13.10
C GLU A 167 -27.80 -9.96 -13.54
N ILE A 168 -28.07 -8.66 -13.36
CA ILE A 168 -29.34 -8.04 -13.75
C ILE A 168 -29.06 -7.04 -14.87
N ARG A 169 -29.51 -7.38 -16.09
CA ARG A 169 -29.34 -6.53 -17.28
C ARG A 169 -29.83 -5.10 -17.00
N GLY A 170 -28.93 -4.14 -17.12
CA GLY A 170 -29.22 -2.71 -16.91
C GLY A 170 -29.31 -2.25 -15.44
N LYS A 171 -28.86 -3.06 -14.46
CA LYS A 171 -28.75 -2.65 -13.04
C LYS A 171 -27.44 -3.03 -12.33
N THR A 172 -26.63 -3.90 -12.96
CA THR A 172 -25.35 -4.37 -12.41
C THR A 172 -24.24 -4.17 -13.44
N GLN A 173 -23.17 -3.47 -13.06
CA GLN A 173 -21.99 -3.26 -13.88
C GLN A 173 -20.91 -4.30 -13.56
N ARG A 174 -20.34 -4.93 -14.59
CA ARG A 174 -19.19 -5.85 -14.47
C ARG A 174 -17.89 -5.04 -14.31
N GLU A 175 -17.14 -5.31 -13.25
CA GLU A 175 -15.78 -4.78 -13.04
C GLU A 175 -14.77 -5.94 -13.12
N TYR A 176 -13.83 -5.84 -14.06
CA TYR A 176 -12.88 -6.91 -14.36
C TYR A 176 -11.62 -6.81 -13.51
N LEU A 177 -11.34 -7.89 -12.78
CA LEU A 177 -10.22 -8.04 -11.88
C LEU A 177 -9.03 -8.60 -12.66
N ARG A 178 -8.26 -7.72 -13.30
CA ARG A 178 -7.08 -8.09 -14.11
C ARG A 178 -5.76 -7.59 -13.53
N TYR A 179 -5.79 -6.64 -12.59
CA TYR A 179 -4.59 -6.01 -12.03
C TYR A 179 -3.64 -7.03 -11.36
N TYR A 180 -4.17 -8.10 -10.74
CA TYR A 180 -3.36 -9.09 -10.02
C TYR A 180 -2.38 -9.86 -10.92
N GLN A 181 -2.65 -9.94 -12.23
CA GLN A 181 -1.73 -10.51 -13.23
C GLN A 181 -0.48 -9.63 -13.39
N TRP A 182 -0.62 -8.31 -13.22
CA TRP A 182 0.38 -7.30 -13.50
C TRP A 182 1.14 -6.80 -12.26
N VAL A 183 0.63 -7.06 -11.05
CA VAL A 183 1.24 -6.62 -9.77
C VAL A 183 2.73 -6.96 -9.69
N ILE A 184 3.12 -8.19 -10.04
CA ILE A 184 4.53 -8.64 -9.94
C ILE A 184 5.42 -7.82 -10.89
N ILE A 185 4.99 -7.62 -12.13
CA ILE A 185 5.70 -6.82 -13.14
C ILE A 185 5.81 -5.36 -12.68
N LEU A 186 4.75 -4.82 -12.10
CA LEU A 186 4.69 -3.46 -11.57
C LEU A 186 5.66 -3.25 -10.39
N LEU A 187 5.72 -4.19 -9.43
CA LEU A 187 6.68 -4.13 -8.30
C LEU A 187 8.13 -4.20 -8.79
N LEU A 188 8.43 -5.05 -9.78
CA LEU A 188 9.75 -5.12 -10.40
C LEU A 188 10.12 -3.81 -11.10
N PHE A 189 9.20 -3.23 -11.87
CA PHE A 189 9.41 -1.95 -12.55
C PHE A 189 9.61 -0.79 -11.56
N GLN A 190 8.83 -0.74 -10.48
CA GLN A 190 9.03 0.21 -9.38
C GLN A 190 10.41 0.06 -8.74
N SER A 191 10.91 -1.17 -8.55
CA SER A 191 12.25 -1.38 -7.97
C SER A 191 13.35 -0.76 -8.84
N PHE A 192 13.20 -0.77 -10.17
CA PHE A 192 14.10 -0.09 -11.09
C PHE A 192 13.97 1.44 -10.99
N ILE A 193 12.75 1.98 -10.96
CA ILE A 193 12.51 3.43 -10.84
C ILE A 193 13.09 3.98 -9.53
N PHE A 194 12.86 3.34 -8.38
CA PHE A 194 13.44 3.79 -7.10
C PHE A 194 14.97 3.65 -7.04
N TYR A 195 15.58 2.80 -7.86
CA TYR A 195 17.04 2.72 -8.00
C TYR A 195 17.62 3.80 -8.93
N PHE A 196 16.83 4.31 -9.90
CA PHE A 196 17.29 5.19 -10.97
C PHE A 196 18.02 6.46 -10.49
N PRO A 197 17.54 7.26 -9.52
CA PRO A 197 18.25 8.46 -9.05
C PRO A 197 19.63 8.17 -8.46
N SER A 198 19.82 7.01 -7.84
CA SER A 198 21.11 6.57 -7.31
C SER A 198 22.05 6.06 -8.40
N CYS A 199 21.52 5.39 -9.42
CA CYS A 199 22.30 5.07 -10.60
C CYS A 199 22.81 6.35 -11.28
N LEU A 200 21.91 7.32 -11.48
CA LEU A 200 22.19 8.61 -12.11
C LEU A 200 23.24 9.41 -11.32
N TRP A 201 23.05 9.58 -10.00
CA TRP A 201 24.04 10.27 -9.15
C TRP A 201 25.42 9.59 -9.21
N LYS A 202 25.47 8.25 -9.10
CA LYS A 202 26.72 7.50 -9.14
C LYS A 202 27.50 7.67 -10.46
N VAL A 203 26.79 7.84 -11.57
CA VAL A 203 27.41 8.14 -12.88
C VAL A 203 27.92 9.58 -12.90
N TRP A 204 27.12 10.54 -12.41
CA TRP A 204 27.47 11.97 -12.41
C TRP A 204 28.57 12.37 -11.42
N GLU A 205 28.71 11.67 -10.29
CA GLU A 205 29.74 11.93 -9.28
C GLU A 205 31.16 11.59 -9.76
N GLY A 206 31.30 10.63 -10.69
CA GLY A 206 32.59 10.23 -11.26
C GLY A 206 33.63 9.72 -10.24
N GLN A 207 33.21 9.32 -9.03
CA GLN A 207 34.07 8.99 -7.88
C GLN A 207 34.91 10.17 -7.33
N ARG A 208 34.59 11.44 -7.64
CA ARG A 208 35.36 12.62 -7.18
C ARG A 208 35.49 12.70 -5.65
N LEU A 209 34.39 12.54 -4.92
CA LEU A 209 34.42 12.56 -3.44
C LEU A 209 35.20 11.37 -2.87
N LYS A 210 35.09 10.19 -3.52
CA LYS A 210 35.88 9.01 -3.15
C LYS A 210 37.39 9.24 -3.31
N GLN A 211 37.82 9.92 -4.37
CA GLN A 211 39.24 10.27 -4.55
C GLN A 211 39.70 11.29 -3.50
N LEU A 212 38.89 12.31 -3.23
CA LEU A 212 39.19 13.39 -2.27
C LEU A 212 39.30 12.88 -0.82
N CYS A 213 38.50 11.88 -0.44
CA CYS A 213 38.51 11.28 0.90
C CYS A 213 39.20 9.90 1.00
N SER A 214 39.94 9.46 -0.04
CA SER A 214 40.62 8.16 -0.05
C SER A 214 41.69 8.09 1.04
N GLU A 215 41.74 6.97 1.78
CA GLU A 215 42.64 6.71 2.93
C GLU A 215 42.46 7.63 4.15
N VAL A 216 41.58 8.63 4.09
CA VAL A 216 41.39 9.63 5.18
C VAL A 216 40.38 9.18 6.26
N GLY A 217 39.63 8.11 6.01
CA GLY A 217 38.57 7.62 6.90
C GLY A 217 39.03 6.74 8.06
N GLU A 218 40.32 6.38 8.14
CA GLU A 218 40.84 5.49 9.18
C GLU A 218 41.35 6.27 10.41
N ALA A 219 41.22 5.67 11.60
CA ALA A 219 41.54 6.34 12.86
C ALA A 219 43.05 6.44 13.16
N LEU A 220 43.88 5.68 12.45
CA LEU A 220 45.34 5.60 12.60
C LEU A 220 46.02 5.94 11.28
N LEU A 221 46.10 7.23 10.96
CA LEU A 221 46.89 7.75 9.85
C LEU A 221 48.35 7.96 10.29
N SER A 222 49.31 7.63 9.40
CA SER A 222 50.69 8.12 9.55
C SER A 222 50.72 9.64 9.44
N GLU A 223 51.53 10.31 10.26
CA GLU A 223 51.64 11.78 10.29
C GLU A 223 52.04 12.39 8.94
N GLU A 224 52.89 11.69 8.18
CA GLU A 224 53.30 12.12 6.84
C GLU A 224 52.13 12.09 5.85
N THR A 225 51.32 11.04 5.88
CA THR A 225 50.09 10.92 5.08
C THR A 225 49.06 11.96 5.53
N TYR A 226 48.89 12.17 6.84
CA TYR A 226 47.98 13.16 7.42
C TYR A 226 48.28 14.57 6.89
N ASN A 227 49.52 15.04 7.05
CA ASN A 227 49.95 16.37 6.63
C ASN A 227 49.88 16.55 5.10
N THR A 228 50.21 15.49 4.34
CA THR A 228 50.10 15.51 2.87
C THR A 228 48.64 15.64 2.42
N ARG A 229 47.73 14.87 3.03
CA ARG A 229 46.28 14.92 2.71
C ARG A 229 45.64 16.24 3.15
N LEU A 230 46.03 16.78 4.31
CA LEU A 230 45.61 18.11 4.78
C LEU A 230 45.96 19.19 3.74
N ARG A 231 47.23 19.26 3.34
CA ARG A 231 47.74 20.24 2.37
C ARG A 231 47.06 20.13 1.01
N LEU A 232 46.80 18.90 0.53
CA LEU A 232 46.05 18.69 -0.72
C LEU A 232 44.61 19.22 -0.62
N LEU A 233 43.95 19.00 0.52
CA LEU A 233 42.57 19.41 0.75
C LEU A 233 42.44 20.93 0.91
N VAL A 234 43.37 21.57 1.62
CA VAL A 234 43.49 23.03 1.74
C VAL A 234 43.71 23.64 0.35
N LYS A 235 44.73 23.17 -0.40
CA LYS A 235 45.01 23.65 -1.77
C LYS A 235 43.79 23.50 -2.70
N TYR A 236 43.04 22.42 -2.55
CA TYR A 236 41.83 22.17 -3.35
C TYR A 236 40.72 23.19 -3.07
N PHE A 237 40.50 23.57 -1.81
CA PHE A 237 39.49 24.57 -1.41
C PHE A 237 39.95 26.04 -1.54
N THR A 238 41.24 26.29 -1.79
CA THR A 238 41.77 27.63 -2.11
C THR A 238 41.98 27.86 -3.61
N THR A 239 41.75 26.86 -4.46
CA THR A 239 41.84 27.00 -5.93
C THR A 239 40.46 27.27 -6.50
N ASP A 240 40.33 28.23 -7.41
CA ASP A 240 39.05 28.63 -8.00
C ASP A 240 38.43 27.51 -8.86
N TYR A 241 37.45 26.83 -8.28
CA TYR A 241 36.67 25.75 -8.90
C TYR A 241 35.15 25.97 -8.71
N GLU A 242 34.70 27.21 -8.55
CA GLU A 242 33.32 27.57 -8.19
C GLU A 242 32.26 26.90 -9.09
N ASP A 243 32.39 27.01 -10.42
CA ASP A 243 31.46 26.39 -11.38
C ASP A 243 31.37 24.87 -11.24
N MET A 244 32.51 24.22 -10.96
CA MET A 244 32.58 22.77 -10.79
C MET A 244 31.89 22.33 -9.50
N HIS A 245 32.00 23.11 -8.43
CA HIS A 245 31.35 22.83 -7.15
C HIS A 245 29.85 23.17 -7.19
N PHE A 246 29.46 24.24 -7.87
CA PHE A 246 28.05 24.54 -8.14
C PHE A 246 27.39 23.45 -8.99
N CYS A 247 28.02 23.04 -10.10
CA CYS A 247 27.52 21.96 -10.95
C CYS A 247 27.38 20.63 -10.20
N TYR A 248 28.32 20.30 -9.31
CA TYR A 248 28.24 19.13 -8.43
C TYR A 248 27.05 19.21 -7.46
N MET A 249 26.83 20.36 -6.81
CA MET A 249 25.66 20.58 -5.95
C MET A 249 24.35 20.48 -6.74
N ALA A 250 24.25 21.13 -7.91
CA ALA A 250 23.04 21.16 -8.73
C ALA A 250 22.63 19.75 -9.18
N LYS A 251 23.61 18.92 -9.61
CA LYS A 251 23.40 17.50 -9.93
C LYS A 251 22.89 16.69 -8.73
N TYR A 252 23.36 16.98 -7.52
CA TYR A 252 22.89 16.29 -6.31
C TYR A 252 21.45 16.66 -5.97
N VAL A 253 21.16 17.97 -5.93
CA VAL A 253 19.82 18.50 -5.63
C VAL A 253 18.81 18.03 -6.69
N PHE A 254 19.20 17.94 -7.96
CA PHE A 254 18.37 17.32 -9.00
C PHE A 254 17.98 15.88 -8.65
N CYS A 255 18.93 15.05 -8.21
CA CYS A 255 18.63 13.68 -7.78
C CYS A 255 17.78 13.62 -6.50
N GLU A 256 17.89 14.59 -5.58
CA GLU A 256 16.97 14.70 -4.42
C GLU A 256 15.54 15.04 -4.86
N VAL A 257 15.38 16.04 -5.73
CA VAL A 257 14.08 16.42 -6.32
C VAL A 257 13.48 15.24 -7.09
N LEU A 258 14.29 14.51 -7.86
CA LEU A 258 13.86 13.35 -8.62
C LEU A 258 13.38 12.19 -7.72
N ASN A 259 14.02 11.94 -6.58
CA ASN A 259 13.53 10.97 -5.59
C ASN A 259 12.16 11.36 -5.01
N CYS A 260 11.98 12.65 -4.70
CA CYS A 260 10.70 13.16 -4.19
C CYS A 260 9.60 13.05 -5.25
N PHE A 261 9.88 13.49 -6.48
CA PHE A 261 8.98 13.36 -7.63
C PHE A 261 8.58 11.92 -7.89
N ILE A 262 9.54 10.98 -7.96
CA ILE A 262 9.28 9.55 -8.11
C ILE A 262 8.37 9.02 -7.00
N SER A 263 8.57 9.44 -5.75
CA SER A 263 7.77 8.99 -4.61
C SER A 263 6.31 9.46 -4.70
N ILE A 264 6.10 10.72 -5.11
CA ILE A 264 4.76 11.30 -5.32
C ILE A 264 4.06 10.63 -6.51
N VAL A 265 4.74 10.54 -7.66
CA VAL A 265 4.20 9.89 -8.86
C VAL A 265 3.88 8.42 -8.61
N ASN A 266 4.71 7.70 -7.85
CA ASN A 266 4.45 6.31 -7.49
C ASN A 266 3.14 6.13 -6.71
N ILE A 267 2.82 7.03 -5.77
CA ILE A 267 1.55 6.99 -5.02
C ILE A 267 0.36 7.24 -5.96
N ILE A 268 0.47 8.24 -6.86
CA ILE A 268 -0.59 8.59 -7.83
C ILE A 268 -0.82 7.45 -8.83
N VAL A 269 0.24 6.86 -9.38
CA VAL A 269 0.15 5.74 -10.33
C VAL A 269 -0.48 4.51 -9.68
N LEU A 270 -0.12 4.20 -8.43
CA LEU A 270 -0.74 3.10 -7.68
C LEU A 270 -2.21 3.37 -7.35
N GLU A 271 -2.62 4.61 -7.11
CA GLU A 271 -4.04 4.96 -6.88
C GLU A 271 -4.88 4.65 -8.12
N VAL A 272 -4.41 5.06 -9.30
CA VAL A 272 -5.09 4.79 -10.58
C VAL A 272 -5.08 3.30 -10.91
N PHE A 273 -3.93 2.62 -10.73
CA PHE A 273 -3.78 1.20 -11.05
C PHE A 273 -4.64 0.27 -10.18
N LEU A 274 -4.82 0.61 -8.90
CA LEU A 274 -5.63 -0.17 -7.94
C LEU A 274 -7.06 0.38 -7.80
N ASN A 275 -7.55 1.13 -8.79
CA ASN A 275 -8.90 1.70 -8.88
C ASN A 275 -9.37 2.41 -7.60
N GLY A 276 -8.57 3.36 -7.11
CA GLY A 276 -8.89 4.17 -5.92
C GLY A 276 -8.60 3.49 -4.58
N PHE A 277 -7.60 2.59 -4.53
CA PHE A 277 -7.31 1.82 -3.32
C PHE A 277 -6.91 2.68 -2.13
N TRP A 278 -5.98 3.62 -2.28
CA TRP A 278 -5.46 4.40 -1.17
C TRP A 278 -6.53 5.31 -0.58
N THR A 279 -7.37 5.94 -1.40
CA THR A 279 -8.51 6.73 -0.91
C THR A 279 -9.50 5.86 -0.12
N LYS A 280 -9.88 4.68 -0.64
CA LYS A 280 -10.78 3.74 0.06
C LYS A 280 -10.16 3.18 1.34
N TYR A 281 -8.86 2.89 1.31
CA TYR A 281 -8.12 2.34 2.44
C TYR A 281 -7.89 3.37 3.55
N LEU A 282 -7.62 4.63 3.19
CA LEU A 282 -7.57 5.74 4.14
C LEU A 282 -8.92 5.92 4.86
N TYR A 283 -10.02 5.78 4.13
CA TYR A 283 -11.37 5.81 4.70
C TYR A 283 -11.62 4.62 5.64
N ALA A 284 -11.16 3.41 5.29
CA ALA A 284 -11.23 2.24 6.18
C ALA A 284 -10.37 2.41 7.44
N MET A 285 -9.17 2.99 7.32
CA MET A 285 -8.29 3.31 8.45
C MET A 285 -8.96 4.27 9.44
N ALA A 286 -9.75 5.24 8.95
CA ALA A 286 -10.48 6.18 9.78
C ALA A 286 -11.59 5.52 10.63
N THR A 287 -12.00 4.27 10.37
CA THR A 287 -13.01 3.56 11.18
C THR A 287 -12.40 2.73 12.32
N ILE A 288 -11.09 2.50 12.31
CA ILE A 288 -10.38 1.72 13.34
C ILE A 288 -10.52 2.32 14.75
N PRO A 289 -10.43 3.66 14.97
CA PRO A 289 -10.63 4.25 16.30
C PRO A 289 -12.02 3.98 16.91
N PHE A 290 -13.01 3.61 16.07
CA PHE A 290 -14.38 3.31 16.49
C PHE A 290 -14.65 1.80 16.65
N TYR A 291 -13.64 0.94 16.46
CA TYR A 291 -13.73 -0.53 16.57
C TYR A 291 -14.77 -1.19 15.63
N ASP A 292 -15.12 -0.53 14.53
CA ASP A 292 -16.07 -1.02 13.50
C ASP A 292 -15.36 -1.94 12.49
N TRP A 293 -15.23 -3.22 12.87
CA TRP A 293 -14.58 -4.25 12.05
C TRP A 293 -15.40 -4.70 10.84
N ASP A 294 -16.73 -4.57 10.88
CA ASP A 294 -17.60 -4.96 9.76
C ASP A 294 -17.46 -3.97 8.60
N ARG A 295 -17.36 -2.68 8.89
CA ARG A 295 -17.05 -1.64 7.90
C ARG A 295 -15.64 -1.77 7.34
N TRP A 296 -14.66 -2.09 8.20
CA TRP A 296 -13.31 -2.41 7.77
C TRP A 296 -13.29 -3.57 6.76
N ASN A 297 -13.92 -4.70 7.11
CA ASN A 297 -13.96 -5.89 6.27
C ASN A 297 -14.65 -5.65 4.93
N ARG A 298 -15.77 -4.91 4.93
CA ARG A 298 -16.50 -4.51 3.71
C ARG A 298 -15.61 -3.66 2.78
N VAL A 299 -15.05 -2.56 3.28
CA VAL A 299 -14.22 -1.67 2.45
C VAL A 299 -12.95 -2.37 1.95
N SER A 300 -12.30 -3.20 2.77
CA SER A 300 -11.13 -3.97 2.34
C SER A 300 -11.48 -5.00 1.25
N SER A 301 -12.61 -5.71 1.39
CA SER A 301 -13.06 -6.72 0.42
C SER A 301 -13.54 -6.09 -0.89
N SER A 302 -14.03 -4.84 -0.86
CA SER A 302 -14.38 -4.06 -2.04
C SER A 302 -13.18 -3.67 -2.92
N VAL A 303 -11.95 -3.62 -2.36
CA VAL A 303 -10.73 -3.33 -3.14
C VAL A 303 -9.95 -4.57 -3.52
N PHE A 304 -9.80 -5.52 -2.60
CA PHE A 304 -9.17 -6.81 -2.87
C PHE A 304 -10.19 -7.94 -2.68
N PRO A 305 -11.13 -8.13 -3.63
CA PRO A 305 -12.14 -9.18 -3.55
C PRO A 305 -11.49 -10.56 -3.57
N LYS A 306 -11.82 -11.36 -2.55
CA LYS A 306 -11.26 -12.70 -2.33
C LYS A 306 -12.05 -13.78 -3.06
N ILE A 307 -13.22 -13.41 -3.60
CA ILE A 307 -14.16 -14.25 -4.32
C ILE A 307 -14.67 -13.43 -5.52
N ALA A 308 -14.73 -14.03 -6.70
CA ALA A 308 -15.18 -13.39 -7.94
C ALA A 308 -15.86 -14.39 -8.87
N LYS A 309 -16.60 -13.89 -9.86
CA LYS A 309 -17.21 -14.70 -10.92
C LYS A 309 -16.26 -14.88 -12.11
N CYS A 310 -16.37 -16.01 -12.79
CA CYS A 310 -15.72 -16.27 -14.07
C CYS A 310 -16.73 -16.85 -15.05
N GLU A 311 -16.77 -16.31 -16.28
CA GLU A 311 -17.65 -16.76 -17.34
C GLU A 311 -16.86 -17.59 -18.36
N VAL A 312 -17.13 -18.89 -18.48
CA VAL A 312 -16.49 -19.79 -19.44
C VAL A 312 -17.46 -20.11 -20.58
N LEU A 313 -17.04 -19.82 -21.81
CA LEU A 313 -17.80 -20.11 -23.03
C LEU A 313 -17.46 -21.51 -23.53
N LYS A 314 -18.43 -22.42 -23.50
CA LYS A 314 -18.32 -23.78 -24.03
C LYS A 314 -19.17 -23.93 -25.29
N PHE A 315 -18.62 -24.49 -26.36
CA PHE A 315 -19.38 -24.73 -27.59
C PHE A 315 -19.81 -26.20 -27.67
N GLY A 316 -21.10 -26.44 -27.91
CA GLY A 316 -21.62 -27.78 -28.18
C GLY A 316 -21.33 -28.24 -29.61
N ALA A 317 -21.60 -29.51 -29.92
CA ALA A 317 -21.43 -30.07 -31.27
C ALA A 317 -22.26 -29.34 -32.36
N SER A 318 -23.34 -28.64 -31.96
CA SER A 318 -24.16 -27.79 -32.83
C SER A 318 -23.60 -26.37 -33.04
N GLY A 319 -22.41 -26.04 -32.50
CA GLY A 319 -21.83 -24.69 -32.53
C GLY A 319 -22.50 -23.67 -31.59
N THR A 320 -23.54 -24.07 -30.87
CA THR A 320 -24.22 -23.22 -29.89
C THR A 320 -23.33 -22.97 -28.66
N ALA A 321 -23.20 -21.71 -28.27
CA ALA A 321 -22.48 -21.31 -27.06
C ALA A 321 -23.34 -21.58 -25.81
N ASN A 322 -22.75 -22.27 -24.83
CA ASN A 322 -23.27 -22.40 -23.48
C ASN A 322 -22.36 -21.61 -22.52
N ILE A 323 -22.97 -20.80 -21.66
CA ILE A 323 -22.28 -19.89 -20.75
C ILE A 323 -22.23 -20.55 -19.37
N MET A 324 -21.05 -20.82 -18.85
CA MET A 324 -20.85 -21.41 -17.52
C MET A 324 -20.28 -20.37 -16.55
N ASP A 325 -21.11 -19.90 -15.63
CA ASP A 325 -20.70 -19.08 -14.50
C ASP A 325 -20.05 -19.96 -13.41
N ASN A 326 -18.75 -19.77 -13.20
CA ASN A 326 -17.99 -20.46 -12.16
C ASN A 326 -17.66 -19.48 -11.02
N LEU A 327 -17.75 -19.96 -9.78
CA LEU A 327 -17.38 -19.19 -8.59
C LEU A 327 -15.91 -19.43 -8.27
N CYS A 328 -15.08 -18.39 -8.23
CA CYS A 328 -13.64 -18.51 -8.00
C CYS A 328 -13.19 -17.78 -6.74
N ILE A 329 -12.39 -18.45 -5.92
CA ILE A 329 -11.64 -17.89 -4.79
C ILE A 329 -10.27 -17.43 -5.32
N LEU A 330 -9.79 -16.28 -4.84
CA LEU A 330 -8.53 -15.65 -5.25
C LEU A 330 -7.55 -15.55 -4.05
N PRO A 331 -6.86 -16.63 -3.65
CA PRO A 331 -5.89 -16.61 -2.55
C PRO A 331 -4.80 -15.56 -2.73
N LEU A 332 -4.35 -15.33 -3.97
CA LEU A 332 -3.37 -14.30 -4.33
C LEU A 332 -3.79 -12.89 -3.87
N ASN A 333 -5.09 -12.60 -3.83
CA ASN A 333 -5.59 -11.29 -3.44
C ASN A 333 -5.51 -11.05 -1.93
N ILE A 334 -5.51 -12.10 -1.11
CA ILE A 334 -5.26 -12.01 0.34
C ILE A 334 -3.81 -11.56 0.60
N LEU A 335 -2.86 -12.07 -0.21
CA LEU A 335 -1.45 -11.67 -0.14
C LEU A 335 -1.26 -10.24 -0.63
N ASN A 336 -1.89 -9.89 -1.76
CA ASN A 336 -1.88 -8.52 -2.28
C ASN A 336 -2.40 -7.54 -1.22
N GLU A 337 -3.53 -7.83 -0.56
CA GLU A 337 -4.08 -7.03 0.53
C GLU A 337 -3.00 -6.72 1.58
N LYS A 338 -2.33 -7.74 2.13
CA LYS A 338 -1.34 -7.51 3.21
C LYS A 338 -0.05 -6.86 2.72
N ILE A 339 0.43 -7.21 1.53
CA ILE A 339 1.65 -6.63 0.95
C ILE A 339 1.45 -5.15 0.60
N PHE A 340 0.35 -4.79 -0.07
CA PHE A 340 0.10 -3.41 -0.45
C PHE A 340 -0.18 -2.50 0.76
N VAL A 341 -0.77 -3.03 1.84
CA VAL A 341 -0.88 -2.31 3.12
C VAL A 341 0.47 -1.96 3.73
N PHE A 342 1.43 -2.90 3.71
CA PHE A 342 2.78 -2.63 4.17
C PHE A 342 3.49 -1.62 3.24
N LEU A 343 3.38 -1.80 1.92
CA LEU A 343 3.98 -0.89 0.94
C LEU A 343 3.39 0.52 1.00
N TRP A 344 2.12 0.67 1.38
CA TRP A 344 1.48 1.98 1.59
C TRP A 344 2.20 2.82 2.63
N ALA A 345 2.31 2.28 3.85
CA ALA A 345 2.96 2.94 4.96
C ALA A 345 4.43 3.22 4.64
N TRP A 346 5.09 2.28 3.92
CA TRP A 346 6.43 2.49 3.40
C TRP A 346 6.52 3.65 2.40
N PHE A 347 5.69 3.70 1.36
CA PHE A 347 5.72 4.76 0.36
C PHE A 347 5.33 6.14 0.94
N LEU A 348 4.39 6.19 1.89
CA LEU A 348 4.05 7.40 2.63
C LEU A 348 5.25 7.90 3.45
N LEU A 349 5.93 7.00 4.17
CA LEU A 349 7.16 7.30 4.90
C LEU A 349 8.26 7.80 3.96
N MET A 350 8.43 7.16 2.80
CA MET A 350 9.42 7.59 1.79
C MET A 350 9.11 8.98 1.26
N ALA A 351 7.86 9.28 0.90
CA ALA A 351 7.45 10.61 0.44
C ALA A 351 7.68 11.68 1.52
N LEU A 352 7.32 11.37 2.78
CA LEU A 352 7.55 12.27 3.92
C LEU A 352 9.04 12.54 4.16
N MET A 353 9.86 11.49 4.21
CA MET A 353 11.32 11.63 4.42
C MET A 353 12.00 12.38 3.27
N SER A 354 11.57 12.15 2.02
CA SER A 354 12.07 12.88 0.84
C SER A 354 11.68 14.36 0.89
N GLY A 355 10.42 14.65 1.19
CA GLY A 355 9.90 16.01 1.34
C GLY A 355 10.59 16.80 2.45
N LEU A 356 10.71 16.21 3.64
CA LEU A 356 11.43 16.84 4.77
C LEU A 356 12.90 17.11 4.43
N ASN A 357 13.59 16.18 3.77
CA ASN A 357 14.97 16.37 3.34
C ASN A 357 15.11 17.52 2.33
N LEU A 358 14.18 17.62 1.36
CA LEU A 358 14.16 18.72 0.39
C LEU A 358 13.87 20.07 1.05
N VAL A 359 12.92 20.13 2.01
CA VAL A 359 12.63 21.34 2.80
C VAL A 359 13.86 21.77 3.61
N CYS A 360 14.55 20.83 4.27
CA CYS A 360 15.82 21.11 4.95
C CYS A 360 16.89 21.62 3.98
N ARG A 361 17.01 21.05 2.77
CA ARG A 361 17.94 21.51 1.74
C ARG A 361 17.66 22.94 1.30
N VAL A 362 16.39 23.27 1.02
CA VAL A 362 15.94 24.63 0.65
C VAL A 362 16.23 25.62 1.78
N ALA A 363 15.93 25.26 3.04
CA ALA A 363 16.22 26.10 4.20
C ALA A 363 17.73 26.40 4.36
N MET A 364 18.60 25.41 4.10
CA MET A 364 20.06 25.61 4.11
C MET A 364 20.56 26.48 2.94
N ILE A 365 19.97 26.37 1.74
CA ILE A 365 20.34 27.22 0.60
C ILE A 365 20.03 28.69 0.93
N ILE A 366 18.83 28.97 1.44
CA ILE A 366 18.37 30.32 1.79
C ILE A 366 19.14 30.89 2.99
N SER A 367 19.27 30.14 4.09
CA SER A 367 19.82 30.66 5.35
C SER A 367 21.32 30.44 5.50
N LYS A 368 22.11 31.51 5.41
CA LYS A 368 23.54 31.50 5.79
C LYS A 368 23.73 31.07 7.26
N THR A 369 22.83 31.46 8.17
CA THR A 369 22.92 31.13 9.60
C THR A 369 22.79 29.62 9.85
N LEU A 370 21.89 28.93 9.14
CA LEU A 370 21.76 27.46 9.26
C LEU A 370 23.01 26.75 8.72
N ARG A 371 23.59 27.25 7.62
CA ARG A 371 24.84 26.72 7.04
C ARG A 371 26.02 26.79 8.01
N GLU A 372 26.18 27.92 8.70
CA GLU A 372 27.19 28.10 9.75
C GLU A 372 26.95 27.16 10.94
N GLN A 373 25.71 27.05 11.41
CA GLN A 373 25.34 26.19 12.54
C GLN A 373 25.58 24.71 12.24
N MET A 374 25.28 24.27 11.01
CA MET A 374 25.46 22.88 10.58
C MET A 374 26.93 22.47 10.57
N ILE A 375 27.81 23.26 9.94
CA ILE A 375 29.27 23.03 9.97
C ILE A 375 29.79 23.05 11.41
N ARG A 376 29.32 24.02 12.22
CA ARG A 376 29.72 24.10 13.64
C ARG A 376 29.28 22.88 14.46
N SER A 377 28.17 22.22 14.13
CA SER A 377 27.74 21.01 14.85
C SER A 377 28.71 19.84 14.69
N GLN A 378 29.46 19.81 13.58
CA GLN A 378 30.49 18.81 13.30
C GLN A 378 31.86 19.21 13.86
N LEU A 379 32.18 20.51 13.87
CA LEU A 379 33.41 21.07 14.45
C LEU A 379 33.31 21.22 15.98
N ARG A 380 33.59 20.14 16.72
CA ARG A 380 33.70 20.21 18.18
C ARG A 380 34.79 21.23 18.59
N PHE A 381 34.43 22.13 19.51
CA PHE A 381 35.29 23.12 20.17
C PHE A 381 35.79 24.36 19.38
N MET A 382 35.40 24.58 18.11
CA MET A 382 35.72 25.86 17.43
C MET A 382 34.80 27.04 17.82
N LYS A 383 35.39 28.23 18.00
CA LYS A 383 34.67 29.50 18.25
C LYS A 383 33.92 29.96 16.98
N LYS A 384 32.70 30.48 17.13
CA LYS A 384 31.84 30.92 16.00
C LYS A 384 32.58 31.86 15.02
N ARG A 385 33.33 32.83 15.55
CA ARG A 385 34.04 33.86 14.76
C ARG A 385 35.07 33.28 13.78
N HIS A 386 35.76 32.19 14.14
CA HIS A 386 36.73 31.54 13.25
C HIS A 386 36.02 30.77 12.12
N VAL A 387 34.96 30.03 12.45
CA VAL A 387 34.13 29.32 11.44
C VAL A 387 33.51 30.32 10.45
N GLN A 388 32.96 31.44 10.95
CA GLN A 388 32.42 32.50 10.09
C GLN A 388 33.48 33.14 9.17
N ARG A 389 34.72 33.31 9.65
CA ARG A 389 35.81 33.86 8.85
C ARG A 389 36.29 32.89 7.77
N ALA A 390 36.43 31.61 8.11
CA ALA A 390 36.77 30.57 7.13
C ALA A 390 35.72 30.45 6.01
N LEU A 391 34.44 30.60 6.34
CA LEU A 391 33.31 30.48 5.40
C LEU A 391 32.95 31.79 4.65
N ARG A 392 33.62 32.92 4.91
CA ARG A 392 33.19 34.26 4.46
C ARG A 392 33.09 34.38 2.94
N ASP A 393 34.08 33.85 2.23
CA ASP A 393 34.19 33.89 0.77
C ASP A 393 34.24 32.46 0.18
N LEU A 394 33.38 31.57 0.71
CA LEU A 394 32.99 30.31 0.07
C LEU A 394 31.64 30.47 -0.64
N THR A 395 31.51 29.92 -1.84
CA THR A 395 30.23 29.80 -2.54
C THR A 395 29.31 28.76 -1.88
N ILE A 396 28.06 28.68 -2.33
CA ILE A 396 27.11 27.66 -1.88
C ILE A 396 27.58 26.25 -2.31
N GLY A 397 28.23 26.13 -3.48
CA GLY A 397 28.81 24.89 -3.97
C GLY A 397 29.97 24.40 -3.10
N ASP A 398 30.88 25.29 -2.73
CA ASP A 398 32.02 24.97 -1.85
C ASP A 398 31.54 24.50 -0.48
N TRP A 399 30.59 25.23 0.12
CA TRP A 399 29.98 24.85 1.39
C TRP A 399 29.33 23.46 1.32
N PHE A 400 28.62 23.16 0.23
CA PHE A 400 27.98 21.85 0.04
C PHE A 400 29.01 20.72 -0.10
N LEU A 401 30.08 20.92 -0.87
CA LEU A 401 31.15 19.93 -1.00
C LEU A 401 31.92 19.75 0.31
N LEU A 402 32.22 20.83 1.02
CA LEU A 402 32.86 20.82 2.34
C LEU A 402 32.02 20.03 3.36
N MET A 403 30.69 20.18 3.36
CA MET A 403 29.75 19.37 4.14
C MET A 403 29.69 17.89 3.75
N LYS A 404 30.05 17.53 2.51
CA LYS A 404 30.20 16.13 2.09
C LYS A 404 31.57 15.57 2.50
N VAL A 405 32.63 16.37 2.47
CA VAL A 405 33.96 15.98 2.95
C VAL A 405 33.94 15.76 4.47
N SER A 406 33.33 16.65 5.25
CA SER A 406 33.30 16.58 6.73
C SER A 406 32.65 15.31 7.30
N VAL A 407 31.70 14.70 6.57
CA VAL A 407 31.03 13.45 6.95
C VAL A 407 31.86 12.20 6.59
N ASN A 408 32.89 12.37 5.75
CA ASN A 408 33.73 11.31 5.20
C ASN A 408 35.18 11.33 5.71
N VAL A 409 35.54 12.34 6.51
CA VAL A 409 36.90 12.62 7.00
C VAL A 409 36.91 12.55 8.53
N ASN A 410 38.04 12.16 9.11
CA ASN A 410 38.24 12.19 10.56
C ASN A 410 37.95 13.61 11.13
N PRO A 411 37.13 13.75 12.19
CA PRO A 411 36.77 15.06 12.74
C PRO A 411 37.95 15.91 13.22
N MET A 412 39.11 15.31 13.52
CA MET A 412 40.35 16.05 13.80
C MET A 412 40.90 16.71 12.54
N LEU A 413 41.08 15.95 11.44
CA LEU A 413 41.57 16.50 10.18
C LEU A 413 40.62 17.56 9.61
N PHE A 414 39.30 17.38 9.75
CA PHE A 414 38.33 18.38 9.33
C PHE A 414 38.42 19.68 10.16
N ARG A 415 38.80 19.60 11.44
CA ARG A 415 39.07 20.78 12.28
C ARG A 415 40.33 21.51 11.80
N ASP A 416 41.40 20.78 11.55
CA ASP A 416 42.69 21.39 11.15
C ASP A 416 42.58 22.04 9.77
N LEU A 417 41.87 21.41 8.82
CA LEU A 417 41.47 22.00 7.53
C LEU A 417 40.76 23.35 7.73
N MET A 418 39.77 23.40 8.64
CA MET A 418 39.01 24.61 8.92
C MET A 418 39.82 25.68 9.65
N GLN A 419 40.89 25.30 10.34
CA GLN A 419 41.84 26.23 10.94
C GLN A 419 42.80 26.81 9.89
N GLU A 420 43.45 26.00 9.06
CA GLU A 420 44.32 26.49 7.98
C GLU A 420 43.57 27.41 7.00
N LEU A 421 42.34 27.04 6.62
CA LEU A 421 41.48 27.90 5.79
C LEU A 421 41.14 29.24 6.48
N CYS A 422 40.98 29.26 7.81
CA CYS A 422 40.77 30.50 8.56
C CYS A 422 42.04 31.38 8.59
N GLU A 423 43.22 30.78 8.73
CA GLU A 423 44.51 31.48 8.79
C GLU A 423 44.85 32.10 7.43
N LEU A 424 44.75 31.33 6.34
CA LEU A 424 44.97 31.82 4.97
C LEU A 424 44.04 32.99 4.58
N ARG A 425 42.74 32.87 4.88
CA ARG A 425 41.74 33.94 4.66
C ARG A 425 42.03 35.19 5.51
N THR A 426 42.66 35.02 6.68
CA THR A 426 43.06 36.14 7.55
C THR A 426 44.26 36.88 6.94
N SER A 427 45.33 36.16 6.56
CA SER A 427 46.52 36.76 5.95
C SER A 427 46.21 37.51 4.65
N SER A 428 45.37 36.93 3.78
CA SER A 428 44.92 37.60 2.55
C SER A 428 44.11 38.89 2.81
N SER A 429 43.32 38.92 3.89
CA SER A 429 42.61 40.14 4.29
C SER A 429 43.58 41.23 4.78
N SER A 430 44.67 40.86 5.46
CA SER A 430 45.71 41.81 5.90
C SER A 430 46.52 42.39 4.73
N SER A 431 46.95 41.55 3.78
CA SER A 431 47.76 42.01 2.64
C SER A 431 47.00 42.96 1.71
N ILE A 432 45.68 42.81 1.59
CA ILE A 432 44.84 43.76 0.84
C ILE A 432 44.81 45.13 1.54
N ILE A 433 44.73 45.15 2.87
CA ILE A 433 44.76 46.39 3.65
C ILE A 433 46.12 47.09 3.53
N GLU A 434 47.23 46.36 3.61
CA GLU A 434 48.59 46.91 3.41
C GLU A 434 48.84 47.41 1.97
N SER A 435 48.13 46.89 0.97
CA SER A 435 48.22 47.38 -0.43
C SER A 435 47.38 48.63 -0.74
N HIS A 436 46.56 49.09 0.22
CA HIS A 436 45.65 50.24 0.09
C HIS A 436 46.01 51.41 1.03
N VAL A 437 47.12 51.31 1.76
CA VAL A 437 47.71 52.36 2.62
C VAL A 437 49.02 52.83 2.00
#